data_AF-A0A7R9UMF0-F1
#
_entry.id   AF-A0A7R9UMF0-F1
#
_cell.length_a   1.000
_cell.length_b   1.000
_cell.length_c   1.000
_cell.angle_alpha   90.00
_cell.angle_beta   90.00
_cell.angle_gamma   90.00
#
_symmetry.space_group_name_H-M   'P 1'
#
loop_
_entity.id
_entity.type
_entity.pdbx_description
1 polymer ?
#
loop_
_entity_poly.entity_id
_entity_poly.type
_entity_poly.pdbx_seq_one_letter_code
_entity_poly.pdbx_strand_id
1 'polypeptide(L)'
;AAMSAHTLGDARATHEQAVLARRREIEEARRFRLHDKSYKVGIDPSALSSQIADKQAFKLDEAASDAAFDEMRLNVDKHLMYVDQQRNAYLRQRDTAVDDFRRSQQKKEDRREADLNDPNELKKDRPL
;
A
#
# COMPACT_ATOMS: atom_id res chain seq x y z
N ALA A 1 10.92 20.94 65.68
CA ALA A 1 9.85 21.75 65.08
C ALA A 1 8.57 20.92 65.05
N ALA A 2 7.73 21.05 66.08
CA ALA A 2 6.47 20.33 66.20
C ALA A 2 5.37 21.20 65.58
N MET A 3 4.74 20.75 64.49
CA MET A 3 3.55 21.39 63.94
C MET A 3 2.46 21.37 65.01
N SER A 4 1.97 22.55 65.40
CA SER A 4 0.90 22.73 66.38
C SER A 4 -0.36 21.96 65.94
N ALA A 5 -1.00 21.24 66.88
CA ALA A 5 -2.22 20.47 66.67
C ALA A 5 -3.36 21.29 66.03
N HIS A 6 -3.33 22.62 66.18
CA HIS A 6 -4.29 23.54 65.56
C HIS A 6 -4.14 23.60 64.03
N THR A 7 -2.91 23.69 63.52
CA THR A 7 -2.61 23.72 62.07
C THR A 7 -2.96 22.41 61.36
N LEU A 8 -2.84 21.27 62.06
CA LEU A 8 -3.27 19.96 61.55
C LEU A 8 -4.80 19.81 61.57
N GLY A 9 -5.51 20.49 62.48
CA GLY A 9 -6.97 20.56 62.52
C GLY A 9 -7.55 21.39 61.37
N ASP A 10 -6.93 22.55 61.09
CA ASP A 10 -7.34 23.43 59.98
C ASP A 10 -7.10 22.79 58.61
N ALA A 11 -5.99 22.06 58.45
CA ALA A 11 -5.70 21.29 57.24
C ALA A 11 -6.70 20.13 57.00
N ARG A 12 -7.21 19.50 58.07
CA ARG A 12 -8.26 18.47 57.97
C ARG A 12 -9.62 19.09 57.64
N ALA A 13 -9.98 20.20 58.28
CA ALA A 13 -11.23 20.91 58.02
C ALA A 13 -11.31 21.46 56.58
N THR A 14 -10.20 21.97 56.03
CA THR A 14 -10.13 22.43 54.63
C THR A 14 -10.21 21.27 53.62
N HIS A 15 -9.60 20.14 53.94
CA HIS A 15 -9.73 18.92 53.14
C HIS A 15 -11.17 18.37 53.15
N GLU A 16 -11.81 18.33 54.33
CA GLU A 16 -13.21 17.94 54.48
C GLU A 16 -14.16 18.86 53.70
N GLN A 17 -13.92 20.17 53.72
CA GLN A 17 -14.67 21.14 52.92
C GLN A 17 -14.48 20.92 51.42
N ALA A 18 -13.26 20.62 50.96
CA ALA A 18 -12.98 20.32 49.55
C ALA A 18 -13.66 19.02 49.08
N VAL A 19 -13.69 17.99 49.94
CA VAL A 19 -14.40 16.73 49.66
C VAL A 19 -15.91 16.95 49.58
N LEU A 20 -16.48 17.76 50.49
CA LEU A 20 -17.89 18.11 50.48
C LEU A 20 -18.28 18.96 49.25
N ALA A 21 -17.42 19.89 48.83
CA ALA A 21 -17.64 20.68 47.62
C ALA A 21 -17.68 19.79 46.36
N ARG A 22 -16.69 18.90 46.18
CA ARG A 22 -16.68 17.94 45.08
C ARG A 22 -17.92 17.04 45.07
N ARG A 23 -18.36 16.60 46.26
CA ARG A 23 -19.57 15.77 46.37
C ARG A 23 -20.82 16.54 45.95
N ARG A 24 -20.92 17.83 46.29
CA ARG A 24 -22.03 18.71 45.85
C ARG A 24 -22.01 18.91 44.34
N GLU A 25 -20.85 19.18 43.75
CA GLU A 25 -20.69 19.32 42.29
C GLU A 25 -21.16 18.06 41.53
N ILE A 26 -20.78 16.87 42.02
CA ILE A 26 -21.19 15.60 41.41
C ILE A 26 -22.71 15.39 41.52
N GLU A 27 -23.30 15.68 42.69
CA GLU A 27 -24.74 15.54 42.91
C GLU A 27 -25.55 16.57 42.11
N GLU A 28 -25.06 17.79 41.95
CA GLU A 28 -25.67 18.81 41.09
C GLU A 28 -25.64 18.38 39.62
N ALA A 29 -24.50 17.87 39.14
CA ALA A 29 -24.39 17.33 37.79
C ALA A 29 -25.31 16.11 37.58
N ARG A 30 -25.49 15.26 38.61
CA ARG A 30 -26.43 14.13 38.57
C ARG A 30 -27.89 14.60 38.56
N ARG A 31 -28.25 15.57 39.40
CA ARG A 31 -29.59 16.14 39.45
C ARG A 31 -29.96 16.81 38.14
N PHE A 32 -29.02 17.55 37.54
CA PHE A 32 -29.18 18.14 36.22
C PHE A 32 -29.48 17.06 35.17
N ARG A 33 -28.69 15.98 35.13
CA ARG A 33 -28.94 14.84 34.23
C ARG A 33 -30.31 14.18 34.47
N LEU A 34 -30.71 13.98 35.72
CA LEU A 34 -32.00 13.33 36.03
C LEU A 34 -33.21 14.22 35.71
N HIS A 35 -33.05 15.54 35.81
CA HIS A 35 -34.11 16.51 35.52
C HIS A 35 -34.30 16.73 34.01
N ASP A 36 -33.23 16.64 33.22
CA ASP A 36 -33.33 16.70 31.77
C ASP A 36 -33.94 15.41 31.21
N LYS A 37 -34.98 15.52 30.37
CA LYS A 37 -35.67 14.37 29.75
C LYS A 37 -34.77 13.63 28.75
N SER A 38 -33.70 14.27 28.27
CA SER A 38 -32.71 13.68 27.36
C SER A 38 -32.01 12.44 27.95
N TYR A 39 -31.91 12.34 29.28
CA TYR A 39 -31.28 11.19 29.97
C TYR A 39 -31.96 9.86 29.66
N LYS A 40 -33.27 9.87 29.40
CA LYS A 40 -34.04 8.64 29.11
C LYS A 40 -33.62 7.99 27.80
N VAL A 41 -33.09 8.79 26.87
CA VAL A 41 -32.63 8.34 25.56
C VAL A 41 -31.13 8.04 25.60
N GLY A 42 -30.35 8.74 26.43
CA GLY A 42 -28.94 8.43 26.70
C GLY A 42 -28.01 8.65 25.51
N ILE A 43 -28.41 9.50 24.55
CA ILE A 43 -27.66 9.78 23.32
C ILE A 43 -27.07 11.19 23.39
N ASP A 44 -25.77 11.32 23.08
CA ASP A 44 -25.11 12.59 22.84
C ASP A 44 -25.10 12.90 21.33
N PRO A 45 -26.00 13.78 20.84
CA PRO A 45 -26.11 14.08 19.41
C PRO A 45 -24.87 14.82 18.88
N SER A 46 -24.17 15.59 19.71
CA SER A 46 -22.96 16.30 19.31
C SER A 46 -21.83 15.32 19.05
N ALA A 47 -21.60 14.39 19.98
CA ALA A 47 -20.60 13.34 19.79
C ALA A 47 -20.90 12.45 18.58
N LEU A 48 -22.18 12.09 18.38
CA LEU A 48 -22.58 11.30 17.19
C LEU A 48 -22.38 12.07 15.90
N SER A 49 -22.68 13.37 15.86
CA SER A 49 -22.46 14.19 14.67
C SER A 49 -20.98 14.28 14.30
N SER A 50 -20.09 14.43 15.29
CA SER A 50 -18.63 14.38 15.09
C SER A 50 -18.19 13.02 14.54
N GLN A 51 -18.65 11.92 15.15
CA GLN A 51 -18.30 10.58 14.68
C GLN A 51 -18.78 10.30 13.24
N ILE A 52 -19.94 10.83 12.86
CA ILE A 52 -20.45 10.71 11.49
C ILE A 52 -19.55 11.49 10.53
N ALA A 53 -19.18 12.73 10.88
CA ALA A 53 -18.27 13.54 10.09
C ALA A 53 -16.90 12.87 9.91
N ASP A 54 -16.33 12.34 10.99
CA ASP A 54 -15.05 11.62 10.97
C ASP A 54 -15.12 10.38 10.07
N LYS A 55 -16.21 9.61 10.16
CA LYS A 55 -16.43 8.44 9.29
C LYS A 55 -16.59 8.83 7.82
N GLN A 56 -17.22 9.96 7.53
CA GLN A 56 -17.35 10.44 6.17
C GLN A 56 -16.01 10.90 5.61
N ALA A 57 -15.22 11.65 6.39
CA ALA A 57 -13.87 12.05 6.00
C ALA A 57 -13.00 10.82 5.70
N PHE A 58 -13.00 9.83 6.60
CA PHE A 58 -12.24 8.59 6.38
C PHE A 58 -12.64 7.86 5.10
N LYS A 59 -13.94 7.75 4.80
CA LYS A 59 -14.42 7.13 3.57
C LYS A 59 -14.01 7.89 2.31
N LEU A 60 -13.97 9.22 2.36
CA LEU A 60 -13.53 10.04 1.24
C LEU A 60 -12.03 9.87 1.01
N ASP A 61 -11.24 9.84 2.08
CA ASP A 61 -9.80 9.61 2.00
C ASP A 61 -9.47 8.21 1.46
N GLU A 62 -10.20 7.18 1.91
CA GLU A 62 -10.07 5.81 1.40
C GLU A 62 -10.41 5.74 -0.08
N ALA A 63 -11.54 6.33 -0.50
CA ALA A 63 -11.94 6.37 -1.91
C ALA A 63 -10.93 7.13 -2.80
N ALA A 64 -10.36 8.23 -2.29
CA ALA A 64 -9.32 8.97 -3.01
C ALA A 64 -8.02 8.16 -3.14
N SER A 65 -7.64 7.44 -2.08
CA SER A 65 -6.50 6.54 -2.07
C SER A 65 -6.67 5.39 -3.06
N ASP A 66 -7.84 4.75 -3.06
CA ASP A 66 -8.16 3.65 -3.99
C ASP A 66 -8.10 4.12 -5.44
N ALA A 67 -8.69 5.27 -5.76
CA ALA A 67 -8.62 5.86 -7.09
C ALA A 67 -7.17 6.12 -7.54
N ALA A 68 -6.32 6.64 -6.64
CA ALA A 68 -4.92 6.87 -6.95
C ALA A 68 -4.14 5.56 -7.21
N PHE A 69 -4.44 4.50 -6.45
CA PHE A 69 -3.83 3.18 -6.68
C PHE A 69 -4.31 2.54 -7.98
N ASP A 70 -5.58 2.69 -8.34
CA ASP A 70 -6.12 2.22 -9.61
C ASP A 70 -5.45 2.91 -10.80
N GLU A 71 -5.26 4.24 -10.73
CA GLU A 71 -4.52 4.98 -11.76
C GLU A 71 -3.06 4.52 -11.85
N MET A 72 -2.40 4.34 -10.71
CA MET A 72 -1.03 3.83 -10.65
C MET A 72 -0.95 2.44 -11.30
N ARG A 73 -1.89 1.55 -11.00
CA ARG A 73 -1.95 0.20 -11.58
C ARG A 73 -2.07 0.26 -13.10
N LEU A 74 -2.99 1.06 -13.62
CA LEU A 74 -3.17 1.22 -15.06
C LEU A 74 -1.89 1.76 -15.75
N ASN A 75 -1.16 2.66 -15.10
CA ASN A 75 0.09 3.19 -15.64
C ASN A 75 1.21 2.13 -15.65
N VAL A 76 1.34 1.35 -14.58
CA VAL A 76 2.30 0.24 -14.50
C VAL A 76 1.99 -0.81 -15.57
N ASP A 77 0.72 -1.19 -15.73
CA ASP A 77 0.29 -2.17 -16.73
C ASP A 77 0.65 -1.71 -18.15
N LYS A 78 0.37 -0.45 -18.49
CA LYS A 78 0.77 0.14 -19.80
C LYS A 78 2.27 0.08 -20.01
N HIS A 79 3.05 0.41 -18.97
CA HIS A 79 4.50 0.39 -19.07
C HIS A 79 5.03 -1.04 -19.25
N LEU A 80 4.48 -2.00 -18.52
CA LEU A 80 4.85 -3.41 -18.63
C LEU A 80 4.54 -3.95 -20.03
N MET A 81 3.36 -3.64 -20.57
CA MET A 81 2.99 -4.01 -21.94
C MET A 81 3.97 -3.44 -22.97
N TYR A 82 4.38 -2.17 -22.82
CA TYR A 82 5.36 -1.55 -23.71
C TYR A 82 6.73 -2.25 -23.65
N VAL A 83 7.21 -2.53 -22.43
CA VAL A 83 8.49 -3.23 -22.23
C VAL A 83 8.45 -4.64 -22.83
N ASP A 84 7.35 -5.37 -22.66
CA ASP A 84 7.24 -6.72 -23.20
C ASP A 84 7.18 -6.71 -24.74
N GLN A 85 6.49 -5.75 -25.34
CA GLN A 85 6.50 -5.56 -26.80
C GLN A 85 7.91 -5.31 -27.33
N GLN A 86 8.68 -4.42 -26.67
CA GLN A 86 10.06 -4.13 -27.04
C GLN A 86 10.95 -5.36 -26.90
N ARG A 87 10.80 -6.11 -25.80
CA ARG A 87 11.52 -7.38 -25.58
C ARG A 87 11.22 -8.39 -26.68
N ASN A 88 9.95 -8.57 -27.04
CA ASN A 88 9.54 -9.52 -28.08
C ASN A 88 9.99 -9.09 -29.48
N ALA A 89 10.06 -7.79 -29.77
CA ALA A 89 10.65 -7.28 -31.00
C ALA A 89 12.16 -7.56 -31.05
N TYR A 90 12.89 -7.29 -29.96
CA TYR A 90 14.32 -7.57 -29.86
C TYR A 90 14.64 -9.05 -30.02
N LEU A 91 13.89 -9.94 -29.36
CA LEU A 91 14.09 -11.39 -29.48
C LEU A 91 13.92 -11.86 -30.92
N ARG A 92 12.86 -11.40 -31.61
CA ARG A 92 12.64 -11.72 -33.02
C ARG A 92 13.77 -11.21 -33.91
N GLN A 93 14.23 -9.98 -33.69
CA GLN A 93 15.34 -9.41 -34.45
C GLN A 93 16.64 -10.19 -34.24
N ARG A 94 16.95 -10.55 -32.98
CA ARG A 94 18.10 -11.39 -32.64
C ARG A 94 18.04 -12.73 -33.34
N ASP A 95 16.89 -13.42 -33.27
CA ASP A 95 16.74 -14.75 -33.86
C ASP A 95 16.87 -14.70 -35.39
N THR A 96 16.27 -13.69 -36.02
CA THR A 96 16.44 -13.43 -37.45
C THR A 96 17.90 -13.20 -37.81
N ALA A 97 18.62 -12.36 -37.05
CA ALA A 97 20.03 -12.08 -37.30
C ALA A 97 20.92 -13.33 -37.15
N VAL A 98 20.61 -14.19 -36.17
CA VAL A 98 21.32 -15.47 -36.00
C VAL A 98 21.05 -16.40 -37.17
N ASP A 99 19.81 -16.49 -37.64
CA ASP A 99 19.45 -17.33 -38.78
C ASP A 99 20.06 -16.82 -40.08
N ASP A 100 20.08 -15.50 -40.30
CA ASP A 100 20.74 -14.88 -41.44
C ASP A 100 22.26 -15.14 -41.41
N PHE A 101 22.88 -15.07 -40.24
CA PHE A 101 24.29 -15.42 -40.07
C PHE A 101 24.56 -16.90 -40.39
N ARG A 102 23.72 -17.82 -39.89
CA ARG A 102 23.81 -19.26 -40.22
C ARG A 102 23.69 -19.50 -41.72
N ARG A 103 22.72 -18.86 -42.36
CA ARG A 103 22.46 -18.99 -43.81
C ARG A 103 23.58 -18.41 -44.66
N SER A 104 24.24 -17.35 -44.21
CA SER A 104 25.26 -16.66 -45.00
C SER A 104 26.66 -17.22 -44.79
N GLN A 105 27.05 -17.53 -43.54
CA GLN A 105 28.43 -17.86 -43.17
C GLN A 105 28.65 -19.31 -42.72
N GLN A 106 27.58 -20.06 -42.45
CA GLN A 106 27.70 -21.44 -41.92
C GLN A 106 27.10 -22.48 -42.88
N LYS A 107 27.18 -22.21 -44.19
CA LYS A 107 26.71 -23.14 -45.19
C LYS A 107 27.58 -24.40 -45.20
N LYS A 108 27.03 -25.52 -45.68
CA LYS A 108 27.77 -26.79 -45.72
C LYS A 108 28.93 -26.73 -46.71
N GLU A 109 28.75 -25.97 -47.79
CA GLU A 109 29.72 -25.79 -48.86
C GLU A 109 30.94 -24.98 -48.41
N ASP A 110 30.79 -24.10 -47.41
CA ASP A 110 31.87 -23.23 -46.91
C ASP A 110 32.74 -23.90 -45.83
N ARG A 111 32.48 -25.19 -45.53
CA ARG A 111 33.25 -25.95 -44.54
C ARG A 111 34.61 -26.35 -45.10
N ARG A 112 35.60 -26.53 -44.22
CA ARG A 112 36.95 -26.95 -44.62
C ARG A 112 36.97 -28.33 -45.28
N GLU A 113 36.12 -29.21 -44.79
CA GLU A 113 35.93 -30.59 -45.23
C GLU A 113 34.80 -30.75 -46.26
N ALA A 114 34.37 -29.66 -46.91
CA ALA A 114 33.24 -29.69 -47.83
C ALA A 114 33.51 -30.54 -49.08
N ASP A 115 34.75 -30.56 -49.55
CA ASP A 115 35.23 -31.37 -50.69
C ASP A 115 35.14 -32.87 -50.39
N LEU A 116 35.68 -33.29 -49.24
CA LEU A 116 35.69 -34.69 -48.79
C LEU A 116 34.30 -35.24 -48.46
N ASN A 117 33.34 -34.37 -48.15
CA ASN A 117 31.97 -34.75 -47.82
C ASN A 117 30.97 -34.46 -48.95
N ASP A 118 31.45 -34.24 -50.19
CA ASP A 118 30.58 -34.00 -51.33
C ASP A 118 29.94 -35.33 -51.79
N PRO A 119 28.61 -35.48 -51.72
CA PRO A 119 27.94 -36.70 -52.18
C PRO A 119 28.12 -36.97 -53.69
N ASN A 120 28.57 -35.98 -54.47
CA ASN A 120 28.87 -36.13 -55.89
C ASN A 120 30.38 -36.19 -56.20
N GLU A 121 31.25 -36.33 -55.20
CA GLU A 121 32.71 -36.39 -55.38
C GLU A 121 33.11 -37.44 -56.43
N LEU A 122 32.58 -38.66 -56.33
CA LEU A 122 32.83 -39.77 -57.27
C LEU A 122 32.43 -39.49 -58.72
N LYS A 123 31.51 -38.54 -58.96
CA LYS A 123 31.09 -38.14 -60.31
C LYS A 123 31.96 -37.02 -60.88
N LYS A 124 32.60 -36.24 -60.01
CA LYS A 124 33.48 -35.11 -60.37
C LYS A 124 34.93 -35.58 -60.56
N ASP A 125 35.27 -36.72 -59.99
CA ASP A 125 36.59 -37.32 -60.10
C ASP A 125 36.91 -37.70 -61.56
N ARG A 126 38.17 -37.49 -61.97
CA ARG A 126 38.61 -37.77 -63.34
C ARG A 126 39.50 -39.02 -63.36
N PRO A 127 39.35 -39.91 -64.36
CA PRO A 127 40.20 -41.09 -64.45
C PRO A 127 41.67 -40.66 -64.61
N LEU A 128 42.54 -41.40 -63.93
CA LEU A 128 44.00 -41.28 -63.98
C LEU A 128 44.54 -41.43 -65.40
#